data_AF-A0A950QDV1-F1
#
_entry.id   AF-A0A950QDV1-F1
#
_cell.length_a   1.000
_cell.length_b   1.000
_cell.length_c   1.000
_cell.angle_alpha   90.00
_cell.angle_beta   90.00
_cell.angle_gamma   90.00
#
_symmetry.space_group_name_H-M   'P 1'
#
loop_
_entity.id
_entity.type
_entity.pdbx_description
1 polymer ?
#
loop_
_entity_poly.entity_id
_entity_poly.type
_entity_poly.pdbx_seq_one_letter_code
_entity_poly.pdbx_strand_id
1 'polypeptide(L)'
;MNRSARFLVVLAIAMSLAGLGCDRLRARDQLNKGVQSYRSAQYDAAIEHFKNAVTLDPNLQVAGLYLATAYAQQCVPGVDTPDNTRNCNQAIDEFKHLLEKNPGDVNSLKGIASLYFNMASGAAKPEDKVKFLDQAKQYHEEVIKSDANDAQAYYSIAVIDWTEAYKNRMDAKTGAGIRTEDPIKDKKLCAEVQSKNQDKVQEGIDDLNKALQLQKDYDDAMAYLNLMYREKADLECGDPDARKQDLATADDWVKKTMDTKKNKAERQQGPGGIVLDQPKSGNQ
;
A
#
# COMPACT_ATOMS: atom_id res chain seq x y z
N MET A 1 -31.56 18.35 47.88
CA MET A 1 -30.18 17.80 47.89
C MET A 1 -29.36 18.52 48.94
N ASN A 2 -28.92 17.82 49.98
CA ASN A 2 -28.07 18.37 51.05
C ASN A 2 -26.75 18.91 50.49
N ARG A 3 -26.25 20.02 51.03
CA ARG A 3 -24.98 20.66 50.62
C ARG A 3 -23.80 19.69 50.63
N SER A 4 -23.80 18.73 51.55
CA SER A 4 -22.79 17.65 51.64
C SER A 4 -22.82 16.68 50.46
N ALA A 5 -24.01 16.37 49.92
CA ALA A 5 -24.14 15.51 48.73
C ALA A 5 -23.66 16.22 47.45
N ARG A 6 -23.82 17.55 47.36
CA ARG A 6 -23.27 18.35 46.25
C ARG A 6 -21.73 18.43 46.31
N PHE A 7 -21.15 18.56 47.50
CA PHE A 7 -19.69 18.58 47.68
C PHE A 7 -19.04 17.23 47.34
N LEU A 8 -19.64 16.11 47.75
CA LEU A 8 -19.13 14.77 47.43
C LEU A 8 -19.17 14.47 45.92
N VAL A 9 -20.21 14.93 45.22
CA VAL A 9 -20.31 14.79 43.76
C VAL A 9 -19.25 15.63 43.04
N VAL A 10 -18.99 16.87 43.48
CA VAL A 10 -17.94 17.72 42.89
C VAL A 10 -16.53 17.17 43.14
N LEU A 11 -16.27 16.62 44.33
CA LEU A 11 -14.98 16.00 44.66
C LEU A 11 -14.73 14.72 43.85
N ALA A 12 -15.77 13.92 43.62
CA ALA A 12 -15.70 12.72 42.78
C ALA A 12 -15.45 13.06 41.30
N ILE A 13 -16.03 14.15 40.79
CA ILE A 13 -15.79 14.65 39.43
C ILE A 13 -14.35 15.22 39.30
N ALA A 14 -13.84 15.91 40.32
CA ALA A 14 -12.48 16.44 40.29
C ALA A 14 -11.40 15.33 40.34
N MET A 15 -11.63 14.25 41.11
CA MET A 15 -10.73 13.09 41.13
C MET A 15 -10.76 12.27 39.83
N SER A 16 -11.91 12.15 39.16
CA SER A 16 -11.98 11.45 37.87
C SER A 16 -11.25 12.21 36.75
N LEU A 17 -11.28 13.55 36.75
CA LEU A 17 -10.52 14.39 35.82
C LEU A 17 -9.00 14.31 36.03
N ALA A 18 -8.53 14.18 37.28
CA ALA A 18 -7.11 14.05 37.60
C ALA A 18 -6.52 12.69 37.15
N GLY A 19 -7.29 11.59 37.26
CA GLY A 19 -6.89 10.26 36.78
C GLY A 19 -6.66 10.23 35.28
N LEU A 20 -7.59 10.82 34.50
CA LEU A 20 -7.51 10.90 33.04
C LEU A 20 -6.26 11.67 32.55
N GLY A 21 -5.82 12.69 33.29
CA GLY A 21 -4.61 13.45 32.96
C GLY A 21 -3.33 12.63 33.11
N CYS A 22 -3.23 11.82 34.17
CA CYS A 22 -2.10 10.92 34.41
C CYS A 22 -1.99 9.81 33.36
N ASP A 23 -3.12 9.22 32.96
CA ASP A 23 -3.11 8.13 31.99
C ASP A 23 -2.72 8.61 30.58
N ARG A 24 -3.13 9.82 30.18
CA ARG A 24 -2.65 10.45 28.93
C ARG A 24 -1.14 10.70 28.92
N LEU A 25 -0.56 11.13 30.04
CA LEU A 25 0.88 11.32 30.15
C LEU A 25 1.62 9.99 30.06
N ARG A 26 1.13 8.95 30.75
CA ARG A 26 1.69 7.59 30.67
C ARG A 26 1.54 6.99 29.27
N ALA A 27 0.41 7.23 28.58
CA ALA A 27 0.20 6.77 27.21
C ALA A 27 1.26 7.35 26.26
N ARG A 28 1.57 8.65 26.39
CA ARG A 28 2.63 9.30 25.59
C ARG A 28 4.03 8.79 25.93
N ASP A 29 4.31 8.50 27.20
CA ASP A 29 5.56 7.87 27.61
C ASP A 29 5.71 6.47 26.99
N GLN A 30 4.66 5.64 27.04
CA GLN A 30 4.62 4.33 26.39
C GLN A 30 4.78 4.45 24.87
N LEU A 31 4.11 5.41 24.23
CA LEU A 31 4.28 5.71 22.82
C LEU A 31 5.76 6.01 22.47
N ASN A 32 6.41 6.88 23.23
CA ASN A 32 7.82 7.24 22.97
C ASN A 32 8.76 6.04 23.12
N LYS A 33 8.55 5.20 24.15
CA LYS A 33 9.29 3.94 24.33
C LYS A 33 9.07 2.99 23.16
N GLY A 34 7.83 2.85 22.71
CA GLY A 34 7.49 2.04 21.54
C GLY A 34 8.18 2.54 20.27
N VAL A 35 8.20 3.86 20.03
CA VAL A 35 8.91 4.46 18.88
C VAL A 35 10.41 4.18 18.95
N GLN A 36 11.02 4.22 20.14
CA GLN A 36 12.43 3.88 20.32
C GLN A 36 12.72 2.40 20.00
N SER A 37 11.90 1.48 20.51
CA SER A 37 12.01 0.06 20.20
C SER A 37 11.81 -0.22 18.71
N TYR A 38 10.80 0.41 18.09
CA TYR A 38 10.52 0.27 16.66
C TYR A 38 11.70 0.71 15.79
N ARG A 39 12.30 1.88 16.09
CA ARG A 39 13.49 2.39 15.38
C ARG A 39 14.70 1.48 15.54
N SER A 40 14.75 0.71 16.63
CA SER A 40 15.79 -0.28 16.91
C SER A 40 15.45 -1.66 16.34
N ALA A 41 14.41 -1.77 15.50
CA ALA A 41 13.87 -3.00 14.94
C ALA A 41 13.42 -4.05 15.98
N GLN A 42 13.19 -3.64 17.22
CA GLN A 42 12.66 -4.48 18.29
C GLN A 42 11.13 -4.46 18.25
N TYR A 43 10.55 -5.06 17.21
CA TYR A 43 9.11 -4.94 16.92
C TYR A 43 8.21 -5.52 18.02
N ASP A 44 8.57 -6.66 18.62
CA ASP A 44 7.80 -7.25 19.73
C ASP A 44 7.73 -6.30 20.95
N ALA A 45 8.85 -5.69 21.32
CA ALA A 45 8.90 -4.71 22.40
C ALA A 45 8.12 -3.43 22.04
N ALA A 46 8.20 -2.99 20.79
CA ALA A 46 7.44 -1.85 20.29
C ALA A 46 5.92 -2.10 20.38
N ILE A 47 5.47 -3.28 19.95
CA ILE A 47 4.06 -3.71 20.02
C ILE A 47 3.54 -3.64 21.45
N GLU A 48 4.28 -4.20 22.41
CA GLU A 48 3.87 -4.16 23.82
C GLU A 48 3.77 -2.73 24.36
N HIS A 49 4.72 -1.86 24.02
CA HIS A 49 4.64 -0.44 24.37
C HIS A 49 3.44 0.27 23.72
N PHE A 50 3.18 0.04 22.44
CA PHE A 50 2.05 0.66 21.75
C PHE A 50 0.69 0.14 22.25
N LYS A 51 0.55 -1.16 22.56
CA LYS A 51 -0.65 -1.73 23.21
C LYS A 51 -0.93 -1.06 24.55
N ASN A 52 0.11 -0.85 25.37
CA ASN A 52 -0.04 -0.12 26.62
C ASN A 52 -0.46 1.34 26.39
N ALA A 53 0.10 2.01 25.38
CA ALA A 53 -0.30 3.37 25.03
C ALA A 53 -1.77 3.46 24.62
N VAL A 54 -2.24 2.55 23.75
CA VAL A 54 -3.65 2.47 23.30
C VAL A 54 -4.58 2.12 24.47
N THR A 55 -4.16 1.25 25.38
CA THR A 55 -4.95 0.89 26.58
C THR A 55 -5.13 2.09 27.51
N LEU A 56 -4.06 2.88 27.71
CA LEU A 56 -4.06 4.05 28.60
C LEU A 56 -4.82 5.24 28.00
N ASP A 57 -4.73 5.44 26.69
CA ASP A 57 -5.50 6.47 25.98
C ASP A 57 -6.00 5.93 24.62
N PRO A 58 -7.19 5.32 24.59
CA PRO A 58 -7.78 4.78 23.35
C PRO A 58 -8.06 5.85 22.27
N ASN A 59 -7.99 7.15 22.62
CA ASN A 59 -8.17 8.25 21.67
C ASN A 59 -6.85 8.78 21.10
N LEU A 60 -5.71 8.25 21.55
CA LEU A 60 -4.39 8.57 21.01
C LEU A 60 -4.19 7.85 19.66
N GLN A 61 -4.83 8.35 18.61
CA GLN A 61 -4.84 7.75 17.26
C GLN A 61 -3.45 7.37 16.75
N VAL A 62 -2.46 8.25 16.98
CA VAL A 62 -1.06 8.00 16.60
C VAL A 62 -0.49 6.72 17.22
N ALA A 63 -0.87 6.38 18.46
CA ALA A 63 -0.42 5.14 19.10
C ALA A 63 -1.02 3.91 18.44
N GLY A 64 -2.30 3.96 18.05
CA GLY A 64 -2.93 2.89 17.28
C GLY A 64 -2.30 2.73 15.89
N LEU A 65 -2.00 3.83 15.19
CA LEU A 65 -1.28 3.78 13.91
C LEU A 65 0.09 3.13 14.04
N TYR A 66 0.85 3.49 15.09
CA TYR A 66 2.13 2.86 15.37
C TYR A 66 1.99 1.38 15.74
N LEU A 67 0.96 1.00 16.50
CA LEU A 67 0.67 -0.41 16.82
C LEU A 67 0.41 -1.22 15.55
N ALA A 68 -0.52 -0.76 14.70
CA ALA A 68 -0.85 -1.42 13.43
C ALA A 68 0.38 -1.52 12.52
N THR A 69 1.18 -0.45 12.44
CA THR A 69 2.43 -0.43 11.66
C THR A 69 3.48 -1.39 12.22
N ALA A 70 3.58 -1.55 13.54
CA ALA A 70 4.50 -2.49 14.18
C ALA A 70 4.11 -3.95 13.87
N TYR A 71 2.83 -4.29 13.94
CA TYR A 71 2.34 -5.58 13.46
C TYR A 71 2.60 -5.78 11.96
N ALA A 72 2.39 -4.74 11.15
CA ALA A 72 2.61 -4.81 9.71
C ALA A 72 4.08 -5.10 9.35
N GLN A 73 5.04 -4.63 10.15
CA GLN A 73 6.47 -4.98 9.94
C GLN A 73 6.78 -6.45 10.19
N GLN A 74 5.93 -7.16 10.92
CA GLN A 74 6.05 -8.60 11.14
C GLN A 74 5.29 -9.44 10.09
N CYS A 75 4.59 -8.78 9.15
CA CYS A 75 3.96 -9.41 7.99
C CYS A 75 4.97 -9.44 6.83
N VAL A 76 5.50 -10.62 6.54
CA VAL A 76 6.48 -10.86 5.47
C VAL A 76 5.73 -11.08 4.14
N PRO A 77 5.98 -10.25 3.11
CA PRO A 77 5.36 -10.44 1.79
C PRO A 77 5.73 -11.79 1.17
N GLY A 78 4.78 -12.45 0.51
CA GLY A 78 5.05 -13.70 -0.22
C GLY A 78 5.15 -14.96 0.64
N VAL A 79 4.97 -14.86 1.96
CA VAL A 79 5.09 -16.00 2.90
C VAL A 79 3.72 -16.45 3.37
N ASP A 80 3.32 -17.67 3.03
CA ASP A 80 2.05 -18.28 3.48
C ASP A 80 2.31 -19.27 4.63
N THR A 81 2.42 -18.74 5.85
CA THR A 81 2.50 -19.53 7.07
C THR A 81 1.48 -19.03 8.09
N PRO A 82 0.99 -19.90 9.00
CA PRO A 82 0.01 -19.49 10.01
C PRO A 82 0.48 -18.30 10.87
N ASP A 83 1.76 -18.26 11.21
CA ASP A 83 2.35 -17.17 11.99
C ASP A 83 2.38 -15.85 11.20
N ASN A 84 2.77 -15.89 9.92
CA ASN A 84 2.79 -14.71 9.09
C ASN A 84 1.37 -14.15 8.87
N THR A 85 0.44 -15.02 8.52
CA THR A 85 -0.97 -14.67 8.31
C THR A 85 -1.60 -14.08 9.57
N ARG A 86 -1.26 -14.60 10.76
CA ARG A 86 -1.70 -14.01 12.03
C ARG A 86 -1.18 -12.58 12.20
N ASN A 87 0.10 -12.34 11.93
CA ASN A 87 0.69 -10.99 12.05
C ASN A 87 0.03 -10.00 11.09
N CYS A 88 -0.17 -10.39 9.82
CA CYS A 88 -0.86 -9.56 8.83
C CYS A 88 -2.30 -9.24 9.27
N ASN A 89 -3.04 -10.23 9.77
CA ASN A 89 -4.42 -10.03 10.25
C ASN A 89 -4.48 -9.12 11.48
N GLN A 90 -3.55 -9.26 12.44
CA GLN A 90 -3.49 -8.35 13.59
C GLN A 90 -3.28 -6.89 13.16
N ALA A 91 -2.38 -6.65 12.19
CA ALA A 91 -2.19 -5.32 11.64
C ALA A 91 -3.47 -4.78 10.95
N ILE A 92 -4.14 -5.61 10.14
CA ILE A 92 -5.40 -5.26 9.47
C ILE A 92 -6.49 -4.92 10.50
N ASP A 93 -6.62 -5.70 11.56
CA ASP A 93 -7.64 -5.50 12.60
C ASP A 93 -7.41 -4.18 13.36
N GLU A 94 -6.16 -3.86 13.69
CA GLU A 94 -5.81 -2.58 14.33
C GLU A 94 -6.10 -1.39 13.40
N PHE A 95 -5.75 -1.48 12.11
CA PHE A 95 -6.12 -0.43 11.14
C PHE A 95 -7.64 -0.31 10.98
N LYS A 96 -8.39 -1.41 10.96
CA LYS A 96 -9.86 -1.37 10.90
C LYS A 96 -10.46 -0.70 12.12
N HIS A 97 -9.91 -0.95 13.32
CA HIS A 97 -10.38 -0.29 14.53
C HIS A 97 -10.16 1.23 14.48
N LEU A 98 -9.07 1.70 13.87
CA LEU A 98 -8.86 3.13 13.64
C LEU A 98 -9.91 3.72 12.69
N LEU A 99 -10.30 2.98 11.66
CA LEU A 99 -11.35 3.38 10.70
C LEU A 99 -12.74 3.45 11.32
N GLU A 100 -13.04 2.74 12.42
CA GLU A 100 -14.31 2.89 13.15
C GLU A 100 -14.51 4.33 13.66
N LYS A 101 -13.41 5.01 13.99
CA LYS A 101 -13.43 6.40 14.49
C LYS A 101 -13.21 7.42 13.38
N ASN A 102 -12.40 7.08 12.38
CA ASN A 102 -12.12 7.93 11.24
C ASN A 102 -12.15 7.10 9.93
N PRO A 103 -13.33 6.89 9.32
CA PRO A 103 -13.47 6.03 8.15
C PRO A 103 -12.65 6.47 6.93
N GLY A 104 -12.27 7.75 6.86
CA GLY A 104 -11.45 8.32 5.78
C GLY A 104 -9.97 8.47 6.14
N ASP A 105 -9.47 7.78 7.17
CA ASP A 105 -8.03 7.82 7.49
C ASP A 105 -7.21 7.12 6.39
N VAL A 106 -6.67 7.93 5.48
CA VAL A 106 -5.89 7.48 4.32
C VAL A 106 -4.73 6.56 4.71
N ASN A 107 -4.07 6.81 5.85
CA ASN A 107 -2.95 5.96 6.30
C ASN A 107 -3.41 4.55 6.66
N SER A 108 -4.52 4.43 7.39
CA SER A 108 -5.10 3.12 7.74
C SER A 108 -5.63 2.39 6.51
N LEU A 109 -6.32 3.10 5.60
CA LEU A 109 -6.80 2.52 4.34
C LEU A 109 -5.64 1.97 3.49
N LYS A 110 -4.57 2.76 3.32
CA LYS A 110 -3.35 2.32 2.62
C LYS A 110 -2.66 1.14 3.30
N GLY A 111 -2.57 1.16 4.63
CA GLY A 111 -1.99 0.06 5.40
C GLY A 111 -2.71 -1.25 5.15
N ILE A 112 -4.05 -1.24 5.20
CA ILE A 112 -4.87 -2.42 4.92
C ILE A 112 -4.71 -2.89 3.47
N ALA A 113 -4.77 -1.97 2.50
CA ALA A 113 -4.62 -2.30 1.09
C ALA A 113 -3.26 -2.99 0.81
N SER A 114 -2.18 -2.44 1.36
CA SER A 114 -0.84 -3.02 1.23
C SER A 114 -0.73 -4.41 1.87
N LEU A 115 -1.35 -4.63 3.02
CA LEU A 115 -1.32 -5.92 3.71
C LEU A 115 -2.08 -6.99 2.90
N TYR A 116 -3.24 -6.65 2.36
CA TYR A 116 -3.96 -7.56 1.47
C TYR A 116 -3.16 -7.89 0.21
N PHE A 117 -2.52 -6.90 -0.42
CA PHE A 117 -1.64 -7.15 -1.57
C PHE A 117 -0.46 -8.09 -1.22
N ASN A 118 0.15 -7.90 -0.05
CA ASN A 118 1.23 -8.76 0.45
C ASN A 118 0.76 -10.21 0.68
N MET A 119 -0.44 -10.37 1.24
CA MET A 119 -1.07 -11.69 1.45
C MET A 119 -1.41 -12.35 0.11
N ALA A 120 -1.93 -11.60 -0.86
CA ALA A 120 -2.19 -12.10 -2.22
C ALA A 120 -0.91 -12.64 -2.90
N SER A 121 0.23 -12.00 -2.65
CA SER A 121 1.51 -12.41 -3.23
C SER A 121 1.99 -13.76 -2.70
N GLY A 122 1.66 -14.10 -1.44
CA GLY A 122 2.06 -15.36 -0.80
C GLY A 122 1.03 -16.49 -0.89
N ALA A 123 -0.25 -16.16 -1.06
CA ALA A 123 -1.35 -17.12 -0.99
C ALA A 123 -1.14 -18.36 -1.89
N ALA A 124 -1.15 -19.55 -1.26
CA ALA A 124 -1.01 -20.81 -1.98
C ALA A 124 -2.23 -21.15 -2.86
N LYS A 125 -3.41 -20.70 -2.45
CA LYS A 125 -4.68 -20.99 -3.13
C LYS A 125 -5.05 -19.86 -4.10
N PRO A 126 -5.38 -20.16 -5.37
CA PRO A 126 -5.78 -19.15 -6.35
C PRO A 126 -6.98 -18.30 -5.90
N GLU A 127 -7.96 -18.91 -5.23
CA GLU A 127 -9.15 -18.22 -4.73
C GLU A 127 -8.83 -17.20 -3.63
N ASP A 128 -7.88 -17.51 -2.75
CA ASP A 128 -7.43 -16.59 -1.70
C ASP A 128 -6.65 -15.42 -2.32
N LYS A 129 -5.83 -15.70 -3.34
CA LYS A 129 -5.12 -14.65 -4.08
C LYS A 129 -6.06 -13.63 -4.72
N VAL A 130 -7.08 -14.10 -5.44
CA VAL A 130 -8.09 -13.22 -6.07
C VAL A 130 -8.80 -12.41 -5.00
N LYS A 131 -9.28 -13.07 -3.93
CA LYS A 131 -9.95 -12.39 -2.82
C LYS A 131 -9.08 -11.29 -2.20
N PHE A 132 -7.80 -11.56 -1.96
CA PHE A 132 -6.91 -10.56 -1.37
C PHE A 132 -6.60 -9.41 -2.34
N LEU A 133 -6.47 -9.67 -3.64
CA LEU A 133 -6.34 -8.58 -4.64
C LEU A 133 -7.60 -7.71 -4.71
N ASP A 134 -8.79 -8.31 -4.69
CA ASP A 134 -10.07 -7.59 -4.66
C ASP A 134 -10.16 -6.70 -3.42
N GLN A 135 -9.78 -7.24 -2.24
CA GLN A 135 -9.77 -6.46 -1.01
C GLN A 135 -8.74 -5.32 -1.07
N ALA A 136 -7.54 -5.57 -1.57
CA ALA A 136 -6.53 -4.52 -1.74
C ALA A 136 -7.04 -3.38 -2.65
N LYS A 137 -7.67 -3.73 -3.78
CA LYS A 137 -8.24 -2.76 -4.72
C LYS A 137 -9.37 -1.95 -4.08
N GLN A 138 -10.31 -2.59 -3.40
CA GLN A 138 -11.40 -1.92 -2.69
C GLN A 138 -10.89 -0.89 -1.68
N TYR A 139 -9.85 -1.23 -0.90
CA TYR A 139 -9.28 -0.26 0.04
C TYR A 139 -8.53 0.90 -0.66
N HIS A 140 -7.91 0.68 -1.82
CA HIS A 140 -7.37 1.77 -2.63
C HIS A 140 -8.47 2.67 -3.22
N GLU A 141 -9.62 2.12 -3.59
CA GLU A 141 -10.78 2.92 -4.01
C GLU A 141 -11.29 3.80 -2.85
N GLU A 142 -11.32 3.27 -1.61
CA GLU A 142 -11.64 4.08 -0.42
C GLU A 142 -10.59 5.16 -0.14
N VAL A 143 -9.30 4.91 -0.43
CA VAL A 143 -8.27 5.96 -0.40
C VAL A 143 -8.62 7.06 -1.38
N ILE A 144 -8.96 6.73 -2.62
CA ILE A 144 -9.31 7.73 -3.66
C ILE A 144 -10.58 8.51 -3.28
N LYS A 145 -11.57 7.86 -2.65
CA LYS A 145 -12.77 8.54 -2.12
C LYS A 145 -12.42 9.54 -1.02
N SER A 146 -11.42 9.22 -0.20
CA SER A 146 -10.96 10.06 0.92
C SER A 146 -10.00 11.16 0.48
N ASP A 147 -9.12 10.86 -0.48
CA ASP A 147 -8.16 11.77 -1.10
C ASP A 147 -7.97 11.45 -2.59
N ALA A 148 -8.70 12.18 -3.44
CA ALA A 148 -8.65 12.01 -4.90
C ALA A 148 -7.33 12.50 -5.54
N ASN A 149 -6.41 13.07 -4.76
CA ASN A 149 -5.08 13.48 -5.24
C ASN A 149 -3.98 12.47 -4.86
N ASP A 150 -4.34 11.32 -4.29
CA ASP A 150 -3.39 10.28 -3.95
C ASP A 150 -2.94 9.49 -5.20
N ALA A 151 -1.86 9.97 -5.84
CA ALA A 151 -1.30 9.33 -7.04
C ALA A 151 -0.90 7.86 -6.81
N GLN A 152 -0.51 7.50 -5.58
CA GLN A 152 -0.10 6.14 -5.23
C GLN A 152 -1.29 5.18 -5.24
N ALA A 153 -2.48 5.61 -4.81
CA ALA A 153 -3.67 4.76 -4.82
C ALA A 153 -4.07 4.36 -6.24
N TYR A 154 -4.11 5.32 -7.17
CA TYR A 154 -4.34 5.03 -8.60
C TYR A 154 -3.28 4.08 -9.17
N TYR A 155 -2.00 4.37 -8.91
CA TYR A 155 -0.91 3.48 -9.31
C TYR A 155 -1.09 2.06 -8.76
N SER A 156 -1.45 1.91 -7.49
CA SER A 156 -1.62 0.61 -6.85
C SER A 156 -2.81 -0.19 -7.42
N ILE A 157 -3.93 0.47 -7.77
CA ILE A 157 -5.05 -0.20 -8.46
C ILE A 157 -4.57 -0.75 -9.80
N ALA A 158 -3.87 0.07 -10.60
CA ALA A 158 -3.32 -0.39 -11.87
C ALA A 158 -2.32 -1.55 -11.73
N VAL A 159 -1.50 -1.57 -10.67
CA VAL A 159 -0.62 -2.71 -10.39
C VAL A 159 -1.42 -4.00 -10.15
N ILE A 160 -2.54 -3.92 -9.44
CA ILE A 160 -3.45 -5.04 -9.21
C ILE A 160 -4.07 -5.50 -10.53
N ASP A 161 -4.59 -4.58 -11.33
CA ASP A 161 -5.19 -4.89 -12.63
C ASP A 161 -4.20 -5.54 -13.59
N TRP A 162 -2.96 -5.05 -13.64
CA TRP A 162 -1.90 -5.68 -14.41
C TRP A 162 -1.60 -7.10 -13.89
N THR A 163 -1.54 -7.28 -12.56
CA THR A 163 -1.24 -8.58 -11.96
C THR A 163 -2.27 -9.64 -12.37
N GLU A 164 -3.54 -9.27 -12.37
CA GLU A 164 -4.62 -10.16 -12.80
C GLU A 164 -4.63 -10.37 -14.32
N ALA A 165 -4.48 -9.30 -15.10
CA ALA A 165 -4.47 -9.38 -16.56
C ALA A 165 -3.30 -10.25 -17.07
N TYR A 166 -2.10 -10.01 -16.54
CA TYR A 166 -0.91 -10.79 -16.83
C TYR A 166 -1.12 -12.27 -16.52
N LYS A 167 -1.69 -12.59 -15.34
CA LYS A 167 -1.98 -13.97 -14.96
C LYS A 167 -2.93 -14.64 -15.95
N ASN A 168 -4.06 -14.01 -16.25
CA ASN A 168 -5.06 -14.56 -17.18
C ASN A 168 -4.46 -14.83 -18.57
N ARG A 169 -3.66 -13.88 -19.08
CA ARG A 169 -2.98 -14.02 -20.36
C ARG A 169 -1.94 -15.14 -20.33
N MET A 170 -1.13 -15.21 -19.28
CA MET A 170 -0.08 -16.22 -19.15
C MET A 170 -0.66 -17.62 -19.00
N ASP A 171 -1.71 -17.80 -18.19
CA ASP A 171 -2.40 -19.09 -18.04
C ASP A 171 -2.96 -19.56 -19.40
N ALA A 172 -3.58 -18.64 -20.16
CA ALA A 172 -4.09 -18.93 -21.51
C ALA A 172 -2.97 -19.31 -22.48
N LYS A 173 -1.86 -18.57 -22.51
CA LYS A 173 -0.71 -18.87 -23.37
C LYS A 173 -0.05 -20.20 -23.01
N THR A 174 0.18 -20.45 -21.72
CA THR A 174 0.75 -21.71 -21.24
C THR A 174 -0.16 -22.90 -21.56
N GLY A 175 -1.48 -22.77 -21.35
CA GLY A 175 -2.45 -23.81 -21.70
C GLY A 175 -2.49 -24.14 -23.20
N ALA A 176 -2.15 -23.16 -24.05
CA ALA A 176 -2.09 -23.32 -25.51
C ALA A 176 -0.68 -23.60 -26.07
N GLY A 177 0.34 -23.71 -25.21
CA GLY A 177 1.74 -23.91 -25.64
C GLY A 177 2.34 -22.71 -26.39
N ILE A 178 1.82 -21.50 -26.19
CA ILE A 178 2.28 -20.26 -26.80
C ILE A 178 3.40 -19.66 -25.94
N ARG A 179 4.52 -19.24 -26.56
CA ARG A 179 5.60 -18.56 -25.85
C ARG A 179 5.16 -17.17 -25.38
N THR A 180 5.74 -16.67 -24.28
CA THR A 180 5.33 -15.39 -23.66
C THR A 180 5.34 -14.22 -24.65
N GLU A 181 6.34 -14.17 -25.52
CA GLU A 181 6.57 -13.15 -26.54
C GLU A 181 5.73 -13.31 -27.81
N ASP A 182 5.23 -14.52 -28.06
CA ASP A 182 4.46 -14.82 -29.26
C ASP A 182 3.01 -14.31 -29.12
N PRO A 183 2.43 -13.73 -30.19
CA PRO A 183 1.05 -13.26 -30.16
C PRO A 183 0.05 -14.42 -30.09
N ILE A 184 -1.11 -14.16 -29.48
CA ILE A 184 -2.25 -15.07 -29.51
C ILE A 184 -2.92 -14.96 -30.89
N LYS A 185 -2.60 -15.89 -31.80
CA LYS A 185 -3.17 -15.93 -33.16
C LYS A 185 -4.53 -16.59 -33.25
N ASP A 186 -4.84 -17.48 -32.31
CA ASP A 186 -6.15 -18.13 -32.26
C ASP A 186 -7.22 -17.12 -31.82
N LYS A 187 -8.21 -16.88 -32.69
CA LYS A 187 -9.23 -15.85 -32.47
C LYS A 187 -10.12 -16.15 -31.26
N LYS A 188 -10.40 -17.43 -30.99
CA LYS A 188 -11.27 -17.83 -29.88
C LYS A 188 -10.55 -17.64 -28.55
N LEU A 189 -9.30 -18.07 -28.46
CA LEU A 189 -8.45 -17.86 -27.30
C LEU A 189 -8.21 -16.37 -27.03
N CYS A 190 -7.97 -15.58 -28.08
CA CYS A 190 -7.84 -14.13 -27.92
C CYS A 190 -9.12 -13.50 -27.37
N ALA A 191 -10.28 -13.83 -27.94
CA ALA A 191 -11.57 -13.33 -27.45
C ALA A 191 -11.83 -13.73 -25.98
N GLU A 192 -11.40 -14.92 -25.56
CA GLU A 192 -11.47 -15.34 -24.16
C GLU A 192 -10.60 -14.45 -23.26
N VAL A 193 -9.33 -14.24 -23.62
CA VAL A 193 -8.42 -13.38 -22.85
C VAL A 193 -8.91 -11.94 -22.82
N GLN A 194 -9.34 -11.41 -23.97
CA GLN A 194 -9.94 -10.07 -24.08
C GLN A 194 -11.13 -9.91 -23.13
N SER A 195 -12.05 -10.88 -23.09
CA SER A 195 -13.22 -10.81 -22.20
C SER A 195 -12.86 -10.76 -20.71
N LYS A 196 -11.72 -11.33 -20.31
CA LYS A 196 -11.24 -11.33 -18.92
C LYS A 196 -10.42 -10.08 -18.57
N ASN A 197 -9.77 -9.47 -19.57
CA ASN A 197 -8.72 -8.48 -19.34
C ASN A 197 -9.01 -7.08 -19.87
N GLN A 198 -9.94 -6.90 -20.82
CA GLN A 198 -10.13 -5.60 -21.48
C GLN A 198 -10.43 -4.47 -20.47
N ASP A 199 -11.28 -4.73 -19.47
CA ASP A 199 -11.69 -3.72 -18.50
C ASP A 199 -10.53 -3.39 -17.55
N LYS A 200 -9.79 -4.41 -17.10
CA LYS A 200 -8.59 -4.26 -16.25
C LYS A 200 -7.48 -3.48 -16.94
N VAL A 201 -7.23 -3.79 -18.21
CA VAL A 201 -6.20 -3.10 -19.00
C VAL A 201 -6.60 -1.64 -19.23
N GLN A 202 -7.87 -1.37 -19.54
CA GLN A 202 -8.35 -0.01 -19.74
C GLN A 202 -8.31 0.80 -18.44
N GLU A 203 -8.88 0.28 -17.35
CA GLU A 203 -8.87 0.91 -16.03
C GLU A 203 -7.44 1.18 -15.56
N GLY A 204 -6.56 0.19 -15.69
CA GLY A 204 -5.16 0.33 -15.35
C GLY A 204 -4.42 1.41 -16.13
N ILE A 205 -4.69 1.56 -17.44
CA ILE A 205 -4.13 2.66 -18.25
C ILE A 205 -4.67 4.01 -17.77
N ASP A 206 -5.98 4.10 -17.49
CA ASP A 206 -6.63 5.34 -17.05
C ASP A 206 -6.10 5.79 -15.68
N ASP A 207 -5.97 4.86 -14.73
CA ASP A 207 -5.43 5.11 -13.40
C ASP A 207 -3.95 5.50 -13.43
N LEU A 208 -3.12 4.86 -14.26
CA LEU A 208 -1.73 5.26 -14.39
C LEU A 208 -1.59 6.65 -15.04
N ASN A 209 -2.43 6.96 -16.03
CA ASN A 209 -2.48 8.31 -16.59
C ASN A 209 -2.93 9.33 -15.54
N LYS A 210 -3.91 9.01 -14.69
CA LYS A 210 -4.33 9.85 -13.57
C LYS A 210 -3.21 10.05 -12.56
N ALA A 211 -2.49 8.98 -12.20
CA ALA A 211 -1.31 9.06 -11.33
C ALA A 211 -0.24 10.00 -11.91
N LEU A 212 0.03 9.94 -13.22
CA LEU A 212 0.97 10.85 -13.90
C LEU A 212 0.48 12.30 -14.01
N GLN A 213 -0.84 12.52 -14.10
CA GLN A 213 -1.39 13.87 -14.03
C GLN A 213 -1.14 14.51 -12.65
N LEU A 214 -1.27 13.71 -11.58
CA LEU A 214 -1.03 14.14 -10.20
C LEU A 214 0.47 14.27 -9.89
N GLN A 215 1.28 13.34 -10.38
CA GLN A 215 2.73 13.29 -10.18
C GLN A 215 3.46 13.00 -11.51
N LYS A 216 3.87 14.07 -12.19
CA LYS A 216 4.44 14.00 -13.55
C LYS A 216 5.73 13.19 -13.67
N ASP A 217 6.51 13.10 -12.59
CA ASP A 217 7.77 12.36 -12.57
C ASP A 217 7.63 10.96 -11.96
N TYR A 218 6.42 10.41 -11.85
CA TYR A 218 6.19 9.08 -11.26
C TYR A 218 6.65 7.96 -12.21
N ASP A 219 7.94 7.65 -12.16
CA ASP A 219 8.62 6.70 -13.04
C ASP A 219 8.13 5.26 -12.89
N ASP A 220 7.67 4.85 -11.70
CA ASP A 220 7.05 3.53 -11.53
C ASP A 220 5.70 3.43 -12.28
N ALA A 221 4.89 4.50 -12.28
CA ALA A 221 3.66 4.53 -13.08
C ALA A 221 3.95 4.49 -14.59
N MET A 222 5.01 5.18 -15.04
CA MET A 222 5.47 5.07 -16.44
C MET A 222 5.91 3.66 -16.80
N ALA A 223 6.60 2.97 -15.88
CA ALA A 223 7.04 1.59 -16.09
C ALA A 223 5.85 0.64 -16.26
N TYR A 224 4.80 0.83 -15.45
CA TYR A 224 3.56 0.05 -15.54
C TYR A 224 2.71 0.40 -16.77
N LEU A 225 2.74 1.63 -17.29
CA LEU A 225 2.06 1.95 -18.56
C LEU A 225 2.62 1.11 -19.70
N ASN A 226 3.94 0.95 -19.77
CA ASN A 226 4.55 0.01 -20.70
C ASN A 226 3.96 -1.41 -20.56
N LEU A 227 3.81 -1.90 -19.33
CA LEU A 227 3.30 -3.25 -19.10
C LEU A 227 1.84 -3.37 -19.53
N MET A 228 1.01 -2.37 -19.24
CA MET A 228 -0.39 -2.34 -19.69
C MET A 228 -0.53 -2.31 -21.20
N TYR A 229 0.27 -1.51 -21.91
CA TYR A 229 0.23 -1.52 -23.38
C TYR A 229 0.70 -2.85 -23.98
N ARG A 230 1.60 -3.58 -23.30
CA ARG A 230 1.95 -4.95 -23.71
C ARG A 230 0.80 -5.94 -23.48
N GLU A 231 0.04 -5.79 -22.40
CA GLU A 231 -1.18 -6.56 -22.19
C GLU A 231 -2.21 -6.22 -23.28
N LYS A 232 -2.44 -4.93 -23.55
CA LYS A 232 -3.35 -4.43 -24.61
C LYS A 232 -3.02 -5.00 -25.99
N ALA A 233 -1.74 -5.07 -26.34
CA ALA A 233 -1.25 -5.65 -27.60
C ALA A 233 -1.68 -7.12 -27.81
N ASP A 234 -1.82 -7.90 -26.74
CA ASP A 234 -2.30 -9.28 -26.79
C ASP A 234 -3.85 -9.38 -26.77
N LEU A 235 -4.57 -8.25 -26.69
CA LEU A 235 -6.04 -8.14 -26.77
C LEU A 235 -6.56 -7.68 -28.14
N GLU A 236 -5.69 -7.32 -29.09
CA GLU A 236 -6.08 -6.76 -30.40
C GLU A 236 -6.65 -7.80 -31.40
N CYS A 237 -6.70 -9.08 -31.00
CA CYS A 237 -7.48 -10.17 -31.63
C CYS A 237 -7.56 -10.21 -33.16
N GLY A 238 -6.41 -10.14 -33.82
CA GLY A 238 -6.30 -10.25 -35.27
C GLY A 238 -6.09 -8.91 -35.98
N ASP A 239 -5.87 -7.82 -35.23
CA ASP A 239 -5.40 -6.55 -35.74
C ASP A 239 -3.87 -6.40 -35.52
N PRO A 240 -3.03 -6.74 -36.52
CA PRO A 240 -1.58 -6.63 -36.38
C PRO A 240 -1.09 -5.17 -36.34
N ASP A 241 -1.84 -4.23 -36.91
CA ASP A 241 -1.46 -2.82 -36.94
C ASP A 241 -1.73 -2.16 -35.59
N ALA A 242 -2.90 -2.41 -34.99
CA ALA A 242 -3.20 -1.98 -33.62
C ALA A 242 -2.20 -2.58 -32.62
N ARG A 243 -1.91 -3.89 -32.75
CA ARG A 243 -0.88 -4.54 -31.93
C ARG A 243 0.48 -3.87 -32.05
N LYS A 244 0.89 -3.52 -33.28
CA LYS A 244 2.17 -2.83 -33.52
C LYS A 244 2.19 -1.43 -32.89
N GLN A 245 1.07 -0.71 -32.93
CA GLN A 245 0.94 0.62 -32.30
C GLN A 245 1.03 0.54 -30.78
N ASP A 246 0.39 -0.45 -30.15
CA ASP A 246 0.46 -0.65 -28.70
C ASP A 246 1.88 -0.99 -28.24
N LEU A 247 2.57 -1.87 -28.96
CA LEU A 247 3.97 -2.19 -28.65
C LEU A 247 4.89 -0.98 -28.82
N ALA A 248 4.69 -0.17 -29.85
CA ALA A 248 5.46 1.07 -30.02
C ALA A 248 5.19 2.06 -28.88
N THR A 249 3.94 2.14 -28.40
CA THR A 249 3.56 2.96 -27.25
C THR A 249 4.21 2.44 -25.96
N ALA A 250 4.25 1.13 -25.76
CA ALA A 250 4.96 0.51 -24.64
C ALA A 250 6.46 0.86 -24.66
N ASP A 251 7.12 0.75 -25.80
CA ASP A 251 8.54 1.09 -25.94
C ASP A 251 8.83 2.58 -25.69
N ASP A 252 7.92 3.48 -26.09
CA ASP A 252 8.01 4.91 -25.75
C ASP A 252 7.90 5.14 -24.23
N TRP A 253 7.04 4.42 -23.53
CA TRP A 253 6.95 4.47 -22.07
C TRP A 253 8.20 3.94 -21.37
N VAL A 254 8.85 2.90 -21.91
CA VAL A 254 10.17 2.44 -21.41
C VAL A 254 11.18 3.58 -21.51
N LYS A 255 11.25 4.25 -22.66
CA LYS A 255 12.17 5.38 -22.85
C LYS A 255 11.89 6.52 -21.86
N LYS A 256 10.62 6.94 -21.74
CA LYS A 256 10.19 7.99 -20.79
C LYS A 256 10.55 7.63 -19.34
N THR A 257 10.39 6.37 -18.96
CA THR A 257 10.76 5.87 -17.62
C THR A 257 12.25 6.05 -17.37
N MET A 258 13.09 5.61 -18.32
CA MET A 258 14.56 5.71 -18.20
C MET A 258 15.04 7.16 -18.17
N ASP A 259 14.50 8.00 -19.05
CA ASP A 259 14.81 9.44 -19.10
C ASP A 259 14.41 10.13 -17.78
N THR A 260 13.25 9.78 -17.21
CA THR A 260 12.78 10.32 -15.93
C THR A 260 13.67 9.88 -14.77
N LYS A 261 14.03 8.59 -14.70
CA LYS A 261 14.97 8.06 -13.68
C LYS A 261 16.32 8.76 -13.74
N LYS A 262 16.87 8.94 -14.95
CA LYS A 262 18.12 9.68 -15.17
C LYS A 262 18.01 11.12 -14.67
N ASN A 263 16.97 11.84 -15.09
CA ASN A 263 16.75 13.23 -14.68
C ASN A 263 16.60 13.39 -13.15
N LYS A 264 15.93 12.44 -12.48
CA LYS A 264 15.82 12.42 -11.01
C LYS A 264 17.18 12.23 -10.34
N ALA A 265 17.97 11.27 -10.81
CA ALA A 265 19.30 11.02 -10.28
C ALA A 265 20.24 12.23 -10.43
N GLU A 266 20.21 12.89 -11.59
CA GLU A 266 21.00 14.12 -11.84
C GLU A 266 20.60 15.27 -10.92
N ARG A 267 19.29 15.46 -10.66
CA ARG A 267 18.81 16.48 -9.70
C ARG A 267 19.28 16.22 -8.27
N GLN A 268 19.34 14.94 -7.87
CA GLN A 268 19.83 14.55 -6.54
C GLN A 268 21.34 14.77 -6.38
N GLN A 269 22.09 14.81 -7.47
CA GLN A 269 23.55 15.01 -7.51
C GLN A 269 23.98 16.48 -7.76
N GLY A 270 23.04 17.42 -7.88
CA GLY A 270 23.31 18.85 -8.10
C GLY A 270 24.04 19.55 -6.93
N PRO A 271 24.47 20.82 -7.08
CA PRO A 271 25.51 21.49 -6.28
C PRO A 271 25.07 21.93 -4.86
N GLY A 272 24.39 21.06 -4.13
CA GLY A 272 24.03 21.19 -2.72
C GLY A 272 24.03 19.87 -1.94
N GLY A 273 24.47 18.77 -2.55
CA GLY A 273 24.56 17.46 -1.90
C GLY A 273 25.74 17.35 -0.93
N ILE A 274 25.52 17.79 0.32
CA ILE A 274 26.13 17.33 1.58
C ILE A 274 27.62 16.91 1.48
N VAL A 275 28.49 17.85 1.86
CA VAL A 275 29.78 17.52 2.46
C VAL A 275 29.49 16.68 3.71
N LEU A 276 29.82 15.40 3.67
CA LEU A 276 29.99 14.59 4.87
C LEU A 276 31.14 15.22 5.65
N ASP A 277 30.81 16.10 6.61
CA ASP A 277 31.77 16.50 7.64
C ASP A 277 32.17 15.24 8.41
N GLN A 278 33.35 14.73 8.11
CA GLN A 278 34.00 13.74 8.96
C GLN A 278 34.21 14.38 10.33
N PRO A 279 33.82 13.71 11.44
CA PRO A 279 34.18 14.19 12.76
C PRO A 279 35.71 14.15 12.87
N LYS A 280 36.33 15.33 13.01
CA LYS A 280 37.74 15.46 13.35
C LYS A 280 38.01 14.64 14.60
N SER A 281 38.89 13.65 14.47
CA SER A 281 39.52 12.99 15.61
C SER A 281 40.25 14.05 16.44
N GLY A 282 39.68 14.39 17.59
CA GLY A 282 40.33 15.21 18.59
C GLY A 282 41.45 14.42 19.25
N ASN A 283 42.69 14.77 18.90
CA ASN A 283 43.85 14.56 19.74
C ASN A 283 43.78 15.56 20.91
N GLN A 284 43.56 15.08 22.13
CA GLN A 284 44.25 15.43 23.38
C GLN A 284 43.53 14.78 24.56
#